data_AF-A0A420R5V8-F1
#
_entry.id   AF-A0A420R5V8-F1
#
_cell.length_a   1.000
_cell.length_b   1.000
_cell.length_c   1.000
_cell.angle_alpha   90.00
_cell.angle_beta   90.00
_cell.angle_gamma   90.00
#
_symmetry.space_group_name_H-M   'P 1'
#
loop_
_entity.id
_entity.type
_entity.pdbx_description
1 polymer ?
#
loop_
_entity_poly.entity_id
_entity_poly.type
_entity_poly.pdbx_seq_one_letter_code
_entity_poly.pdbx_strand_id
1 'polypeptide(L)'
;MGKGGTSGKDAIGIADGKNIIFDHVSVSWGRDETFSINGDVTNVTIQNTIIAQGLVSHSCGGLMQTDGGVSLFRNLYIDNKTRNPKVKGVNDFQNNVVYNWGGGGGYIAGDSQADSYANIINNYFISGPDTTVTAFTRGNSFFHAYVKDNFYDSNRNGKLDGAALCEKASCYSDIDFVKTPYNYPAPTALTPQAAVELVLKGVGNSLHRDTVDTALIDQVKSYGTKGGQISDEKEFGGVGEIANGAALKDSDGDGIPDEWETKNGLNPNDASDGMKVASNGYANLENYVNSLV
;
A
#
# COMPACT_ATOMS: atom_id res chain seq x y z
N MET A 1 -17.17 -5.31 0.93
CA MET A 1 -16.30 -6.49 0.89
C MET A 1 -16.55 -7.38 2.09
N GLY A 2 -15.76 -8.43 2.32
CA GLY A 2 -16.06 -9.44 3.34
C GLY A 2 -16.77 -10.68 2.78
N LYS A 3 -16.94 -11.70 3.62
CA LYS A 3 -17.42 -13.04 3.25
C LYS A 3 -18.81 -13.03 2.62
N GLY A 4 -19.68 -12.11 3.06
CA GLY A 4 -21.01 -11.89 2.47
C GLY A 4 -21.01 -11.06 1.19
N GLY A 5 -19.86 -10.50 0.80
CA GLY A 5 -19.70 -9.69 -0.42
C GLY A 5 -19.68 -10.53 -1.70
N THR A 6 -19.78 -9.84 -2.83
CA THR A 6 -19.75 -10.45 -4.17
C THR A 6 -18.46 -11.25 -4.38
N SER A 7 -18.60 -12.52 -4.78
CA SER A 7 -17.46 -13.38 -5.11
C SER A 7 -16.71 -12.87 -6.35
N GLY A 8 -15.39 -13.02 -6.37
CA GLY A 8 -14.57 -12.64 -7.54
C GLY A 8 -14.52 -11.12 -7.76
N LYS A 9 -14.62 -10.33 -6.68
CA LYS A 9 -14.51 -8.88 -6.72
C LYS A 9 -13.37 -8.41 -5.85
N ASP A 10 -12.70 -7.39 -6.38
CA ASP A 10 -11.65 -6.69 -5.66
C ASP A 10 -12.27 -5.72 -4.66
N ALA A 11 -11.56 -5.44 -3.55
CA ALA A 11 -12.03 -4.39 -2.65
C ALA A 11 -11.89 -3.00 -3.28
N ILE A 12 -10.75 -2.76 -3.94
CA ILE A 12 -10.57 -1.67 -4.89
C ILE A 12 -10.02 -2.26 -6.19
N GLY A 13 -10.70 -1.99 -7.30
CA GLY A 13 -10.26 -2.39 -8.64
C GLY A 13 -10.30 -1.20 -9.60
N ILE A 14 -9.19 -0.93 -10.27
CA ILE A 14 -9.05 0.17 -11.23
C ILE A 14 -8.77 -0.40 -12.61
N ALA A 15 -9.66 -0.13 -13.56
CA ALA A 15 -9.59 -0.66 -14.92
C ALA A 15 -9.37 0.40 -16.01
N ASP A 16 -9.56 1.68 -15.67
CA ASP A 16 -9.36 2.83 -16.55
C ASP A 16 -9.09 4.08 -15.70
N GLY A 17 -8.34 5.03 -16.24
CA GLY A 17 -8.16 6.35 -15.66
C GLY A 17 -6.71 6.84 -15.63
N LYS A 18 -6.51 8.11 -15.27
CA LYS A 18 -5.18 8.71 -15.16
C LYS A 18 -5.09 9.75 -14.05
N ASN A 19 -3.87 9.95 -13.54
CA ASN A 19 -3.56 10.93 -12.48
C ASN A 19 -4.35 10.62 -11.20
N ILE A 20 -4.11 9.43 -10.64
CA ILE A 20 -4.89 8.92 -9.51
C ILE A 20 -3.96 8.79 -8.30
N ILE A 21 -4.41 9.28 -7.15
CA ILE A 21 -3.71 9.13 -5.88
C ILE A 21 -4.62 8.44 -4.87
N PHE A 22 -4.09 7.39 -4.23
CA PHE A 22 -4.62 6.84 -2.99
C PHE A 22 -3.59 7.11 -1.90
N ASP A 23 -4.00 7.86 -0.88
CA ASP A 23 -3.16 8.21 0.26
C ASP A 23 -3.95 7.95 1.55
N HIS A 24 -3.32 7.30 2.53
CA HIS A 24 -3.93 7.06 3.85
C HIS A 24 -5.27 6.29 3.81
N VAL A 25 -5.45 5.37 2.87
CA VAL A 25 -6.63 4.48 2.85
C VAL A 25 -6.30 3.14 3.52
N SER A 26 -7.31 2.51 4.12
CA SER A 26 -7.21 1.15 4.66
C SER A 26 -8.13 0.23 3.87
N VAL A 27 -7.57 -0.83 3.27
CA VAL A 27 -8.29 -1.72 2.37
C VAL A 27 -8.12 -3.16 2.83
N SER A 28 -9.24 -3.83 3.11
CA SER A 28 -9.27 -5.18 3.68
C SER A 28 -10.36 -6.04 3.03
N TRP A 29 -10.21 -7.35 3.21
CA TRP A 29 -11.23 -8.39 2.96
C TRP A 29 -11.70 -8.50 1.52
N GLY A 30 -10.77 -8.29 0.58
CA GLY A 30 -10.93 -8.61 -0.84
C GLY A 30 -11.46 -10.04 -1.04
N ARG A 31 -12.35 -10.22 -2.03
CA ARG A 31 -12.94 -11.54 -2.38
C ARG A 31 -12.25 -12.19 -3.57
N ASP A 32 -11.49 -11.40 -4.33
CA ASP A 32 -10.48 -11.84 -5.28
C ASP A 32 -9.15 -11.19 -4.88
N GLU A 33 -8.93 -9.92 -5.23
CA GLU A 33 -7.83 -9.11 -4.69
C GLU A 33 -8.29 -8.04 -3.69
N THR A 34 -7.38 -7.57 -2.84
CA THR A 34 -7.67 -6.44 -1.95
C THR A 34 -7.57 -5.13 -2.74
N PHE A 35 -6.47 -4.89 -3.47
CA PHE A 35 -6.31 -3.67 -4.26
C PHE A 35 -5.61 -3.95 -5.59
N SER A 36 -6.31 -3.83 -6.72
CA SER A 36 -5.74 -4.08 -8.05
C SER A 36 -5.87 -2.91 -9.02
N ILE A 37 -4.89 -2.85 -9.93
CA ILE A 37 -4.86 -2.03 -11.13
C ILE A 37 -4.68 -2.97 -12.32
N ASN A 38 -5.63 -2.99 -13.23
CA ASN A 38 -5.58 -3.81 -14.44
C ASN A 38 -6.43 -3.21 -15.56
N GLY A 39 -5.79 -2.54 -16.50
CA GLY A 39 -6.44 -1.94 -17.66
C GLY A 39 -5.69 -0.72 -18.19
N ASP A 40 -6.42 0.19 -18.83
CA ASP A 40 -5.84 1.42 -19.41
C ASP A 40 -5.68 2.49 -18.31
N VAL A 41 -4.69 2.30 -17.45
CA VAL A 41 -4.48 3.13 -16.25
C VAL A 41 -3.10 3.77 -16.27
N THR A 42 -2.99 5.08 -16.10
CA THR A 42 -1.68 5.78 -16.19
C THR A 42 -1.46 6.74 -15.04
N ASN A 43 -0.22 6.88 -14.56
CA ASN A 43 0.16 7.84 -13.52
C ASN A 43 -0.64 7.64 -12.22
N VAL A 44 -0.36 6.54 -11.52
CA VAL A 44 -0.99 6.21 -10.24
C VAL A 44 0.02 6.23 -9.11
N THR A 45 -0.35 6.84 -7.99
CA THR A 45 0.39 6.71 -6.73
C THR A 45 -0.50 6.10 -5.66
N ILE A 46 -0.05 5.01 -5.05
CA ILE A 46 -0.62 4.47 -3.82
C ILE A 46 0.42 4.67 -2.73
N GLN A 47 0.09 5.44 -1.71
CA GLN A 47 1.02 5.76 -0.64
C GLN A 47 0.36 5.76 0.74
N ASN A 48 1.16 5.54 1.78
CA ASN A 48 0.72 5.51 3.17
C ASN A 48 -0.54 4.66 3.40
N THR A 49 -0.75 3.62 2.61
CA THR A 49 -2.00 2.85 2.53
C THR A 49 -1.83 1.46 3.15
N ILE A 50 -2.85 0.97 3.86
CA ILE A 50 -2.91 -0.42 4.33
C ILE A 50 -3.62 -1.26 3.26
N ILE A 51 -2.96 -2.34 2.83
CA ILE A 51 -3.49 -3.37 1.95
C ILE A 51 -3.44 -4.68 2.71
N ALA A 52 -4.53 -4.97 3.43
CA ALA A 52 -4.61 -6.07 4.37
C ALA A 52 -5.31 -7.30 3.78
N GLN A 53 -5.70 -8.20 4.68
CA GLN A 53 -6.19 -9.55 4.46
C GLN A 53 -7.23 -9.66 3.34
N GLY A 54 -6.84 -10.17 2.17
CA GLY A 54 -7.78 -10.82 1.26
C GLY A 54 -8.32 -12.09 1.90
N LEU A 55 -9.59 -12.44 1.67
CA LEU A 55 -10.19 -13.62 2.29
C LEU A 55 -9.74 -14.91 1.60
N VAL A 56 -9.44 -15.95 2.38
CA VAL A 56 -9.18 -17.29 1.81
C VAL A 56 -10.45 -17.84 1.14
N SER A 57 -10.34 -18.64 0.07
CA SER A 57 -9.14 -19.31 -0.46
C SER A 57 -8.28 -18.51 -1.45
N HIS A 58 -8.73 -17.33 -1.90
CA HIS A 58 -8.00 -16.48 -2.87
C HIS A 58 -7.41 -15.21 -2.24
N SER A 59 -6.86 -15.29 -1.02
CA SER A 59 -6.28 -14.15 -0.31
C SER A 59 -5.13 -13.48 -1.09
N CYS A 60 -5.37 -12.31 -1.68
CA CYS A 60 -4.41 -11.60 -2.52
C CYS A 60 -4.31 -10.12 -2.15
N GLY A 61 -3.10 -9.58 -2.00
CA GLY A 61 -2.89 -8.15 -1.81
C GLY A 61 -3.34 -7.34 -3.03
N GLY A 62 -2.84 -7.67 -4.22
CA GLY A 62 -3.15 -6.91 -5.43
C GLY A 62 -2.33 -7.24 -6.67
N LEU A 63 -2.97 -7.11 -7.83
CA LEU A 63 -2.28 -7.04 -9.12
C LEU A 63 -2.01 -5.58 -9.50
N MET A 64 -0.76 -5.24 -9.79
CA MET A 64 -0.34 -3.91 -10.28
C MET A 64 0.10 -4.07 -11.73
N GLN A 65 -0.84 -3.98 -12.65
CA GLN A 65 -0.63 -4.26 -14.07
C GLN A 65 -1.02 -3.06 -14.92
N THR A 66 -0.02 -2.26 -15.28
CA THR A 66 -0.13 -1.23 -16.31
C THR A 66 1.26 -0.79 -16.79
N ASP A 67 1.34 -0.42 -18.07
CA ASP A 67 2.53 0.23 -18.64
C ASP A 67 2.56 1.74 -18.36
N GLY A 68 1.44 2.31 -17.87
CA GLY A 68 1.30 3.73 -17.54
C GLY A 68 1.92 4.15 -16.21
N GLY A 69 2.53 3.23 -15.47
CA GLY A 69 3.29 3.50 -14.24
C GLY A 69 2.46 3.53 -12.96
N VAL A 70 2.93 2.78 -11.95
CA VAL A 70 2.38 2.77 -10.59
C VAL A 70 3.50 3.01 -9.58
N SER A 71 3.34 4.03 -8.75
CA SER A 71 4.19 4.33 -7.59
C SER A 71 3.56 3.78 -6.32
N LEU A 72 4.33 3.03 -5.53
CA LEU A 72 3.91 2.37 -4.29
C LEU A 72 4.87 2.81 -3.17
N PHE A 73 4.45 3.76 -2.34
CA PHE A 73 5.32 4.37 -1.34
C PHE A 73 4.80 4.26 0.09
N ARG A 74 5.61 3.71 1.01
CA ARG A 74 5.27 3.67 2.45
C ARG A 74 3.95 2.97 2.74
N ASN A 75 3.60 1.97 1.94
CA ASN A 75 2.42 1.15 2.16
C ASN A 75 2.73 0.00 3.12
N LEU A 76 1.67 -0.53 3.72
CA LEU A 76 1.69 -1.78 4.48
C LEU A 76 0.90 -2.83 3.73
N TYR A 77 1.57 -3.89 3.25
CA TYR A 77 0.92 -5.13 2.85
C TYR A 77 0.93 -6.10 4.02
N ILE A 78 -0.22 -6.61 4.45
CA ILE A 78 -0.31 -7.46 5.65
C ILE A 78 -1.26 -8.65 5.47
N ASP A 79 -0.83 -9.83 5.94
CA ASP A 79 -1.67 -11.03 6.14
C ASP A 79 -2.38 -11.54 4.87
N ASN A 80 -1.76 -11.31 3.72
CA ASN A 80 -2.23 -11.75 2.42
C ASN A 80 -1.47 -13.00 1.96
N LYS A 81 -2.15 -13.99 1.40
CA LYS A 81 -1.46 -15.22 0.96
C LYS A 81 -0.47 -14.99 -0.18
N THR A 82 -0.78 -14.09 -1.11
CA THR A 82 -0.02 -13.90 -2.36
C THR A 82 -0.22 -12.49 -2.92
N ARG A 83 0.54 -12.14 -3.97
CA ARG A 83 0.44 -10.88 -4.73
C ARG A 83 0.56 -9.65 -3.80
N ASN A 84 1.72 -9.47 -3.16
CA ASN A 84 1.94 -8.44 -2.14
C ASN A 84 2.91 -7.29 -2.51
N PRO A 85 2.92 -6.73 -3.74
CA PRO A 85 2.04 -6.94 -4.90
C PRO A 85 2.49 -8.07 -5.86
N LYS A 86 1.67 -8.35 -6.89
CA LYS A 86 2.17 -8.92 -8.17
C LYS A 86 2.30 -7.78 -9.17
N VAL A 87 3.50 -7.59 -9.71
CA VAL A 87 3.79 -6.46 -10.60
C VAL A 87 3.90 -6.92 -12.04
N LYS A 88 3.34 -6.11 -12.95
CA LYS A 88 3.60 -6.16 -14.39
C LYS A 88 3.63 -4.75 -14.97
N GLY A 89 4.53 -4.51 -15.92
CA GLY A 89 4.73 -3.19 -16.52
C GLY A 89 5.63 -2.30 -15.67
N VAL A 90 5.30 -1.01 -15.55
CA VAL A 90 6.15 0.02 -14.94
C VAL A 90 5.78 0.21 -13.47
N ASN A 91 6.73 0.04 -12.55
CA ASN A 91 6.47 0.16 -11.12
C ASN A 91 7.62 0.79 -10.32
N ASP A 92 7.27 1.59 -9.32
CA ASP A 92 8.22 2.13 -8.35
C ASP A 92 7.79 1.72 -6.93
N PHE A 93 8.49 0.76 -6.32
CA PHE A 93 8.16 0.17 -5.02
C PHE A 93 9.21 0.58 -3.98
N GLN A 94 8.91 1.65 -3.23
CA GLN A 94 9.88 2.21 -2.29
C GLN A 94 9.35 2.42 -0.86
N ASN A 95 10.21 2.19 0.13
CA ASN A 95 9.94 2.42 1.54
C ASN A 95 8.69 1.67 2.08
N ASN A 96 8.27 0.57 1.47
CA ASN A 96 7.09 -0.20 1.91
C ASN A 96 7.45 -1.22 2.99
N VAL A 97 6.44 -1.64 3.75
CA VAL A 97 6.51 -2.78 4.66
C VAL A 97 5.61 -3.89 4.14
N VAL A 98 6.14 -5.11 4.06
CA VAL A 98 5.36 -6.31 3.71
C VAL A 98 5.47 -7.30 4.86
N TYR A 99 4.34 -7.66 5.46
CA TYR A 99 4.26 -8.43 6.70
C TYR A 99 3.42 -9.70 6.51
N ASN A 100 3.93 -10.84 7.00
CA ASN A 100 3.18 -12.09 7.13
C ASN A 100 2.45 -12.55 5.84
N TRP A 101 3.16 -12.48 4.70
CA TRP A 101 2.62 -13.07 3.47
C TRP A 101 2.52 -14.59 3.59
N GLY A 102 1.68 -15.22 2.77
CA GLY A 102 1.56 -16.69 2.67
C GLY A 102 2.48 -17.33 1.62
N GLY A 103 2.09 -18.52 1.13
CA GLY A 103 2.89 -19.29 0.17
C GLY A 103 3.07 -18.68 -1.23
N GLY A 104 2.47 -17.51 -1.50
CA GLY A 104 2.65 -16.80 -2.77
C GLY A 104 3.87 -15.89 -2.83
N GLY A 105 4.40 -15.48 -1.66
CA GLY A 105 5.48 -14.50 -1.56
C GLY A 105 5.02 -13.11 -1.15
N GLY A 106 5.99 -12.32 -0.69
CA GLY A 106 5.84 -10.92 -0.33
C GLY A 106 5.91 -10.00 -1.56
N TYR A 107 6.41 -10.47 -2.71
CA TYR A 107 6.43 -9.73 -3.96
C TYR A 107 6.56 -10.72 -5.12
N ILE A 108 5.64 -10.67 -6.08
CA ILE A 108 5.71 -11.50 -7.29
C ILE A 108 6.31 -10.67 -8.43
N ALA A 109 7.49 -11.09 -8.88
CA ALA A 109 8.31 -10.41 -9.88
C ALA A 109 8.30 -11.13 -11.24
N GLY A 110 7.16 -11.71 -11.64
CA GLY A 110 7.07 -12.42 -12.93
C GLY A 110 5.86 -13.33 -13.05
N ASP A 111 6.07 -14.55 -13.54
CA ASP A 111 5.00 -15.49 -13.94
C ASP A 111 4.18 -14.94 -15.13
N SER A 112 4.83 -14.17 -16.00
CA SER A 112 4.35 -13.63 -17.27
C SER A 112 5.51 -13.46 -18.26
N GLN A 113 5.20 -13.37 -19.56
CA GLN A 113 6.17 -13.17 -20.64
C GLN A 113 6.29 -11.71 -21.12
N ALA A 114 5.55 -10.79 -20.48
CA ALA A 114 5.62 -9.36 -20.79
C ALA A 114 6.67 -8.68 -19.93
N ASP A 115 7.41 -7.74 -20.53
CA ASP A 115 8.45 -7.00 -19.83
C ASP A 115 7.87 -6.14 -18.70
N SER A 116 8.61 -6.07 -17.60
CA SER A 116 8.30 -5.22 -16.46
C SER A 116 9.55 -4.47 -16.01
N TYR A 117 9.38 -3.22 -15.61
CA TYR A 117 10.47 -2.27 -15.34
C TYR A 117 10.28 -1.66 -13.96
N ALA A 118 10.99 -2.20 -12.97
CA ALA A 118 10.74 -1.89 -11.56
C ALA A 118 11.95 -1.27 -10.83
N ASN A 119 11.68 -0.27 -10.01
CA ASN A 119 12.58 0.13 -8.92
C ASN A 119 12.05 -0.50 -7.62
N ILE A 120 12.90 -1.21 -6.87
CA ILE A 120 12.54 -1.88 -5.60
C ILE A 120 13.55 -1.47 -4.54
N ILE A 121 13.24 -0.43 -3.76
CA ILE A 121 14.23 0.29 -2.96
C ILE A 121 13.76 0.50 -1.51
N ASN A 122 14.64 0.29 -0.53
CA ASN A 122 14.39 0.64 0.88
C ASN A 122 13.17 -0.03 1.53
N ASN A 123 12.69 -1.17 1.02
CA ASN A 123 11.54 -1.86 1.59
C ASN A 123 11.96 -2.79 2.73
N TYR A 124 11.03 -3.08 3.63
CA TYR A 124 11.23 -4.01 4.74
C TYR A 124 10.23 -5.17 4.68
N PHE A 125 10.73 -6.39 4.51
CA PHE A 125 9.93 -7.61 4.50
C PHE A 125 10.05 -8.30 5.86
N ILE A 126 8.94 -8.68 6.48
CA ILE A 126 8.89 -9.33 7.80
C ILE A 126 8.06 -10.60 7.69
N SER A 127 8.69 -11.75 7.91
CA SER A 127 7.98 -13.03 8.05
C SER A 127 7.05 -13.01 9.24
N GLY A 128 5.86 -13.57 9.08
CA GLY A 128 4.96 -13.87 10.19
C GLY A 128 4.55 -15.34 10.24
N PRO A 129 3.53 -15.70 11.04
CA PRO A 129 3.07 -17.08 11.22
C PRO A 129 2.76 -17.83 9.91
N ASP A 130 2.17 -17.16 8.92
CA ASP A 130 1.73 -17.76 7.65
C ASP A 130 2.82 -17.79 6.57
N THR A 131 3.96 -17.14 6.82
CA THR A 131 5.05 -17.09 5.86
C THR A 131 5.65 -18.47 5.64
N THR A 132 5.62 -18.95 4.40
CA THR A 132 6.12 -20.27 4.02
C THR A 132 7.12 -20.25 2.88
N VAL A 133 7.33 -19.08 2.26
CA VAL A 133 8.29 -18.86 1.16
C VAL A 133 9.01 -17.53 1.35
N THR A 134 10.09 -17.32 0.58
CA THR A 134 10.88 -16.08 0.61
C THR A 134 10.06 -14.86 0.17
N ALA A 135 10.58 -13.66 0.45
CA ALA A 135 9.94 -12.40 0.10
C ALA A 135 9.65 -12.29 -1.40
N PHE A 136 10.64 -12.54 -2.26
CA PHE A 136 10.47 -12.47 -3.71
C PHE A 136 10.27 -13.86 -4.30
N THR A 137 9.31 -13.97 -5.23
CA THR A 137 8.97 -15.23 -5.89
C THR A 137 8.67 -15.03 -7.37
N ARG A 138 8.81 -16.12 -8.14
CA ARG A 138 8.43 -16.24 -9.56
C ARG A 138 9.08 -15.20 -10.48
N GLY A 139 10.27 -14.73 -10.11
CA GLY A 139 11.12 -13.91 -10.96
C GLY A 139 11.41 -14.63 -12.29
N ASN A 140 11.57 -13.85 -13.36
CA ASN A 140 12.04 -14.35 -14.64
C ASN A 140 12.79 -13.26 -15.41
N SER A 141 13.38 -13.61 -16.55
CA SER A 141 14.19 -12.71 -17.38
C SER A 141 13.43 -11.53 -18.03
N PHE A 142 12.10 -11.49 -17.93
CA PHE A 142 11.26 -10.38 -18.42
C PHE A 142 11.01 -9.34 -17.31
N PHE A 143 11.47 -9.58 -16.09
CA PHE A 143 11.31 -8.64 -14.98
C PHE A 143 12.62 -7.93 -14.72
N HIS A 144 12.77 -6.73 -15.28
CA HIS A 144 13.97 -5.90 -15.23
C HIS A 144 13.92 -4.97 -14.03
N ALA A 145 14.60 -5.32 -12.93
CA ALA A 145 14.52 -4.56 -11.69
C ALA A 145 15.85 -3.98 -11.22
N TYR A 146 15.81 -2.71 -10.82
CA TYR A 146 16.83 -2.14 -9.96
C TYR A 146 16.43 -2.40 -8.52
N VAL A 147 17.29 -3.08 -7.77
CA VAL A 147 17.03 -3.41 -6.36
C VAL A 147 18.12 -2.80 -5.50
N LYS A 148 17.73 -2.18 -4.38
CA LYS A 148 18.71 -1.60 -3.46
C LYS A 148 18.18 -1.48 -2.04
N ASP A 149 19.03 -1.76 -1.06
CA ASP A 149 18.80 -1.49 0.36
C ASP A 149 17.46 -2.04 0.90
N ASN A 150 16.99 -3.20 0.40
CA ASN A 150 15.82 -3.87 0.97
C ASN A 150 16.24 -4.78 2.12
N PHE A 151 15.41 -4.90 3.16
CA PHE A 151 15.67 -5.74 4.33
C PHE A 151 14.68 -6.89 4.44
N TYR A 152 15.13 -8.01 4.99
CA TYR A 152 14.28 -9.15 5.30
C TYR A 152 14.54 -9.67 6.71
N ASP A 153 13.49 -9.70 7.51
CA ASP A 153 13.44 -10.35 8.81
C ASP A 153 12.64 -11.64 8.70
N SER A 154 13.34 -12.77 8.75
CA SER A 154 12.75 -14.09 8.51
C SER A 154 12.52 -14.90 9.79
N ASN A 155 13.00 -14.43 10.95
CA ASN A 155 13.23 -15.28 12.10
C ASN A 155 12.05 -15.36 13.09
N ARG A 156 11.08 -14.42 13.00
CA ARG A 156 9.87 -14.36 13.83
C ARG A 156 10.15 -14.32 15.33
N ASN A 157 11.26 -13.72 15.73
CA ASN A 157 11.74 -13.74 17.12
C ASN A 157 11.14 -12.62 18.00
N GLY A 158 10.26 -11.78 17.44
CA GLY A 158 9.64 -10.66 18.15
C GLY A 158 10.50 -9.40 18.20
N LYS A 159 11.54 -9.30 17.38
CA LYS A 159 12.41 -8.12 17.23
C LYS A 159 12.49 -7.74 15.76
N LEU A 160 12.68 -6.45 15.51
CA LEU A 160 12.99 -5.94 14.17
C LEU A 160 14.51 -6.00 13.98
N ASP A 161 15.04 -7.17 13.64
CA ASP A 161 16.48 -7.43 13.53
C ASP A 161 16.89 -8.15 12.24
N GLY A 162 16.05 -8.01 11.22
CA GLY A 162 16.32 -8.43 9.85
C GLY A 162 17.61 -7.88 9.24
N ALA A 163 18.04 -8.50 8.15
CA ALA A 163 19.26 -8.17 7.45
C ALA A 163 18.98 -7.65 6.03
N ALA A 164 19.94 -6.93 5.47
CA ALA A 164 19.90 -6.52 4.08
C ALA A 164 19.79 -7.75 3.15
N LEU A 165 18.88 -7.68 2.19
CA LEU A 165 18.78 -8.66 1.11
C LEU A 165 19.96 -8.51 0.16
N CYS A 166 20.45 -9.65 -0.30
CA CYS A 166 21.51 -9.73 -1.28
C CYS A 166 21.00 -9.39 -2.69
N GLU A 167 21.76 -8.66 -3.50
CA GLU A 167 21.36 -8.31 -4.88
C GLU A 167 21.69 -9.45 -5.87
N LYS A 168 21.06 -10.61 -5.67
CA LYS A 168 21.25 -11.82 -6.49
C LYS A 168 20.01 -12.71 -6.47
N ALA A 169 19.94 -13.65 -7.41
CA ALA A 169 18.75 -14.47 -7.64
C ALA A 169 18.28 -15.26 -6.41
N SER A 170 19.19 -15.63 -5.49
CA SER A 170 18.83 -16.31 -4.23
C SER A 170 17.94 -15.46 -3.31
N CYS A 171 17.93 -14.13 -3.46
CA CYS A 171 17.11 -13.21 -2.67
C CYS A 171 15.91 -12.66 -3.46
N TYR A 172 16.04 -12.51 -4.78
CA TYR A 172 15.03 -11.87 -5.63
C TYR A 172 14.39 -12.81 -6.67
N SER A 173 14.59 -14.13 -6.56
CA SER A 173 14.23 -15.10 -7.61
C SER A 173 14.97 -14.80 -8.93
N ASP A 174 14.52 -15.34 -10.07
CA ASP A 174 15.29 -15.31 -11.34
C ASP A 174 15.02 -14.04 -12.18
N ILE A 175 14.89 -12.88 -11.53
CA ILE A 175 14.72 -11.58 -12.20
C ILE A 175 15.96 -11.16 -13.00
N ASP A 176 15.78 -10.24 -13.94
CA ASP A 176 16.89 -9.53 -14.58
C ASP A 176 17.29 -8.29 -13.75
N PHE A 177 18.55 -8.24 -13.31
CA PHE A 177 19.06 -7.15 -12.48
C PHE A 177 19.63 -6.02 -13.34
N VAL A 178 19.05 -4.83 -13.24
CA VAL A 178 19.60 -3.63 -13.91
C VAL A 178 20.46 -2.82 -12.96
N LYS A 179 21.50 -2.17 -13.50
CA LYS A 179 22.52 -1.46 -12.69
C LYS A 179 22.18 -0.01 -12.37
N THR A 180 21.28 0.60 -13.14
CA THR A 180 20.89 2.00 -13.00
C THR A 180 19.40 2.05 -12.64
N PRO A 181 18.99 2.82 -11.62
CA PRO A 181 17.58 2.98 -11.32
C PRO A 181 16.88 3.66 -12.49
N TYR A 182 15.62 3.28 -12.73
CA TYR A 182 14.78 3.99 -13.68
C TYR A 182 14.48 5.41 -13.13
N ASN A 183 14.39 6.38 -14.03
CA ASN A 183 14.12 7.79 -13.68
C ASN A 183 12.62 8.01 -13.42
N TYR A 184 12.11 7.40 -12.36
CA TYR A 184 10.73 7.55 -11.87
C TYR A 184 10.66 8.60 -10.75
N PRO A 185 9.48 9.20 -10.49
CA PRO A 185 9.32 10.19 -9.43
C PRO A 185 9.41 9.54 -8.03
N ALA A 186 10.63 9.42 -7.52
CA ALA A 186 10.92 8.77 -6.24
C ALA A 186 10.47 9.63 -5.03
N PRO A 187 10.04 9.00 -3.92
CA PRO A 187 9.77 9.69 -2.67
C PRO A 187 11.08 10.07 -1.96
N THR A 188 10.98 10.82 -0.87
CA THR A 188 12.11 10.98 0.04
C THR A 188 12.62 9.62 0.50
N ALA A 189 13.90 9.35 0.28
CA ALA A 189 14.52 8.09 0.66
C ALA A 189 14.55 7.94 2.18
N LEU A 190 14.21 6.75 2.67
CA LEU A 190 14.29 6.35 4.07
C LEU A 190 15.20 5.14 4.19
N THR A 191 15.84 4.93 5.33
CA THR A 191 16.35 3.60 5.65
C THR A 191 15.17 2.63 5.82
N PRO A 192 15.30 1.32 5.54
CA PRO A 192 14.23 0.36 5.78
C PRO A 192 13.65 0.38 7.20
N GLN A 193 14.48 0.59 8.22
CA GLN A 193 14.04 0.71 9.61
C GLN A 193 13.17 1.95 9.83
N ALA A 194 13.63 3.11 9.34
CA ALA A 194 12.83 4.34 9.36
C ALA A 194 11.54 4.22 8.54
N ALA A 195 11.52 3.42 7.46
CA ALA A 195 10.31 3.11 6.72
C ALA A 195 9.30 2.33 7.59
N VAL A 196 9.76 1.34 8.37
CA VAL A 196 8.91 0.63 9.35
C VAL A 196 8.35 1.58 10.41
N GLU A 197 9.18 2.44 10.98
CA GLU A 197 8.75 3.43 11.98
C GLU A 197 7.68 4.37 11.43
N LEU A 198 7.89 4.90 10.21
CA LEU A 198 6.94 5.82 9.57
C LEU A 198 5.62 5.11 9.22
N VAL A 199 5.69 3.89 8.68
CA VAL A 199 4.50 3.08 8.36
C VAL A 199 3.69 2.79 9.63
N LEU A 200 4.32 2.30 10.71
CA LEU A 200 3.61 2.03 11.97
C LEU A 200 2.92 3.28 12.55
N LYS A 201 3.56 4.44 12.38
CA LYS A 201 3.01 5.73 12.84
C LYS A 201 1.83 6.19 12.00
N GLY A 202 1.94 6.16 10.67
CA GLY A 202 1.07 6.93 9.78
C GLY A 202 0.27 6.16 8.75
N VAL A 203 0.47 4.86 8.54
CA VAL A 203 -0.22 4.14 7.45
C VAL A 203 -1.73 3.96 7.71
N GLY A 204 -2.52 3.92 6.63
CA GLY A 204 -3.96 3.70 6.64
C GLY A 204 -4.74 4.94 7.06
N ASN A 205 -5.96 4.77 7.55
CA ASN A 205 -6.75 5.82 8.17
C ASN A 205 -6.15 6.24 9.54
N SER A 206 -4.93 6.77 9.52
CA SER A 206 -4.08 6.96 10.71
C SER A 206 -4.59 8.04 11.66
N LEU A 207 -5.38 8.99 11.15
CA LEU A 207 -6.06 10.00 11.96
C LEU A 207 -7.13 9.39 12.88
N HIS A 208 -7.83 8.35 12.39
CA HIS A 208 -8.98 7.74 13.07
C HIS A 208 -9.02 6.22 12.91
N ARG A 209 -7.90 5.53 13.20
CA ARG A 209 -7.83 4.07 13.07
C ARG A 209 -8.95 3.39 13.84
N ASP A 210 -9.64 2.48 13.16
CA ASP A 210 -10.63 1.62 13.80
C ASP A 210 -9.96 0.44 14.52
N THR A 211 -10.78 -0.47 15.05
CA THR A 211 -10.30 -1.67 15.75
C THR A 211 -9.55 -2.63 14.85
N VAL A 212 -9.87 -2.68 13.55
CA VAL A 212 -9.23 -3.56 12.57
C VAL A 212 -7.83 -3.04 12.26
N ASP A 213 -7.73 -1.76 11.88
CA ASP A 213 -6.46 -1.10 11.59
C ASP A 213 -5.53 -1.16 12.82
N THR A 214 -6.07 -0.92 14.02
CA THR A 214 -5.31 -1.02 15.27
C THR A 214 -4.76 -2.44 15.47
N ALA A 215 -5.59 -3.47 15.28
CA ALA A 215 -5.17 -4.85 15.41
C ALA A 215 -4.10 -5.25 14.40
N LEU A 216 -4.21 -4.81 13.14
CA LEU A 216 -3.21 -5.04 12.10
C LEU A 216 -1.86 -4.39 12.44
N ILE A 217 -1.87 -3.14 12.91
CA ILE A 217 -0.65 -2.45 13.34
C ILE A 217 0.00 -3.15 14.55
N ASP A 218 -0.80 -3.63 15.49
CA ASP A 218 -0.31 -4.39 16.65
C ASP A 218 0.28 -5.75 16.26
N GLN A 219 -0.17 -6.36 15.17
CA GLN A 219 0.48 -7.53 14.59
C GLN A 219 1.84 -7.19 13.99
N VAL A 220 1.97 -6.10 13.22
CA VAL A 220 3.29 -5.69 12.68
C VAL A 220 4.28 -5.41 13.81
N LYS A 221 3.84 -4.71 14.88
CA LYS A 221 4.66 -4.44 16.08
C LYS A 221 5.10 -5.69 16.84
N SER A 222 4.48 -6.83 16.56
CA SER A 222 4.89 -8.11 17.12
C SER A 222 6.13 -8.70 16.44
N TYR A 223 6.58 -8.09 15.34
CA TYR A 223 7.75 -8.45 14.55
C TYR A 223 7.84 -9.97 14.30
N GLY A 224 6.77 -10.48 13.70
CA GLY A 224 6.68 -11.84 13.16
C GLY A 224 6.04 -12.87 14.08
N THR A 225 5.68 -12.50 15.32
CA THR A 225 5.07 -13.44 16.29
C THR A 225 3.54 -13.52 16.20
N LYS A 226 2.88 -12.55 15.56
CA LYS A 226 1.42 -12.50 15.33
C LYS A 226 1.09 -12.29 13.86
N GLY A 227 -0.18 -12.44 13.50
CA GLY A 227 -0.66 -12.32 12.12
C GLY A 227 -1.48 -13.54 11.74
N GLY A 228 -2.34 -13.41 10.74
CA GLY A 228 -3.14 -14.52 10.25
C GLY A 228 -3.97 -14.17 9.02
N GLN A 229 -3.94 -15.02 8.01
CA GLN A 229 -4.94 -15.06 6.95
C GLN A 229 -6.29 -15.49 7.53
N ILE A 230 -7.37 -14.86 7.07
CA ILE A 230 -8.72 -15.12 7.56
C ILE A 230 -9.66 -15.56 6.45
N SER A 231 -10.71 -16.26 6.84
CA SER A 231 -11.80 -16.70 5.95
C SER A 231 -13.08 -15.89 6.13
N ASP A 232 -13.19 -15.19 7.26
CA ASP A 232 -14.35 -14.45 7.69
C ASP A 232 -13.89 -13.23 8.50
N GLU A 233 -14.30 -12.04 8.11
CA GLU A 233 -14.00 -10.78 8.81
C GLU A 233 -14.46 -10.79 10.28
N LYS A 234 -15.40 -11.67 10.65
CA LYS A 234 -15.81 -11.87 12.05
C LYS A 234 -14.67 -12.29 12.97
N GLU A 235 -13.60 -12.87 12.43
CA GLU A 235 -12.37 -13.18 13.17
C GLU A 235 -11.71 -11.89 13.73
N PHE A 236 -12.01 -10.73 13.13
CA PHE A 236 -11.60 -9.39 13.55
C PHE A 236 -12.76 -8.53 14.10
N GLY A 237 -13.90 -9.14 14.43
CA GLY A 237 -15.09 -8.43 14.90
C GLY A 237 -15.94 -7.84 13.76
N GLY A 238 -15.66 -8.19 12.50
CA GLY A 238 -16.29 -7.61 11.32
C GLY A 238 -15.84 -6.17 11.10
N VAL A 239 -16.63 -5.37 10.37
CA VAL A 239 -16.37 -3.93 10.16
C VAL A 239 -16.34 -3.10 11.47
N GLY A 240 -16.62 -3.73 12.61
CA GLY A 240 -16.64 -3.08 13.92
C GLY A 240 -17.76 -2.04 14.04
N GLU A 241 -17.62 -1.20 15.07
CA GLU A 241 -18.41 0.01 15.23
C GLU A 241 -17.60 1.19 14.68
N ILE A 242 -18.11 1.87 13.67
CA ILE A 242 -17.52 3.12 13.18
C ILE A 242 -17.95 4.23 14.13
N ALA A 243 -16.99 4.81 14.85
CA ALA A 243 -17.27 5.92 15.74
C ALA A 243 -17.87 7.08 14.95
N ASN A 244 -19.02 7.59 15.41
CA ASN A 244 -19.61 8.76 14.78
C ASN A 244 -18.80 10.01 15.12
N GLY A 245 -18.71 10.95 14.19
CA GLY A 245 -18.03 12.22 14.35
C GLY A 245 -18.99 13.39 14.22
N ALA A 246 -18.67 14.52 14.85
CA ALA A 246 -19.30 15.78 14.50
C ALA A 246 -18.71 16.24 13.16
N ALA A 247 -19.55 16.37 12.13
CA ALA A 247 -19.13 16.98 10.88
C ALA A 247 -18.64 18.41 11.18
N LEU A 248 -17.46 18.75 10.66
CA LEU A 248 -16.99 20.13 10.69
C LEU A 248 -17.95 20.99 9.87
N LYS A 249 -18.17 22.23 10.32
CA LYS A 249 -19.03 23.16 9.60
C LYS A 249 -18.36 23.56 8.30
N ASP A 250 -19.05 23.34 7.20
CA ASP A 250 -18.72 23.74 5.84
C ASP A 250 -19.99 24.43 5.32
N SER A 251 -19.94 25.76 5.22
CA SER A 251 -21.13 26.59 5.01
C SER A 251 -21.53 26.72 3.54
N ASP A 252 -20.61 26.48 2.61
CA ASP A 252 -20.87 26.56 1.17
C ASP A 252 -20.79 25.21 0.43
N GLY A 253 -20.35 24.16 1.12
CA GLY A 253 -20.40 22.77 0.67
C GLY A 253 -19.30 22.41 -0.31
N ASP A 254 -18.16 23.09 -0.29
CA ASP A 254 -17.04 22.83 -1.18
C ASP A 254 -16.10 21.70 -0.69
N GLY A 255 -16.35 21.18 0.51
CA GLY A 255 -15.59 20.10 1.13
C GLY A 255 -14.49 20.57 2.08
N ILE A 256 -14.37 21.88 2.32
CA ILE A 256 -13.39 22.49 3.23
C ILE A 256 -14.13 23.09 4.45
N PRO A 257 -13.66 22.85 5.69
CA PRO A 257 -14.28 23.46 6.87
C PRO A 257 -14.07 24.98 6.97
N ASP A 258 -15.12 25.70 7.41
CA ASP A 258 -15.12 27.16 7.64
C ASP A 258 -13.88 27.65 8.43
N GLU A 259 -13.48 26.89 9.45
CA GLU A 259 -12.35 27.23 10.32
C GLU A 259 -11.02 27.14 9.56
N TRP A 260 -10.87 26.12 8.71
CA TRP A 260 -9.68 25.97 7.88
C TRP A 260 -9.62 27.06 6.82
N GLU A 261 -10.74 27.34 6.16
CA GLU A 261 -10.85 28.42 5.17
C GLU A 261 -10.46 29.77 5.77
N THR A 262 -11.09 30.15 6.89
CA THR A 262 -10.81 31.42 7.58
C THR A 262 -9.34 31.53 7.96
N LYS A 263 -8.74 30.44 8.46
CA LYS A 263 -7.33 30.38 8.85
C LYS A 263 -6.37 30.51 7.65
N ASN A 264 -6.79 30.08 6.47
CA ASN A 264 -6.00 30.13 5.24
C ASN A 264 -6.40 31.30 4.31
N GLY A 265 -7.25 32.21 4.79
CA GLY A 265 -7.62 33.43 4.05
C GLY A 265 -8.64 33.23 2.93
N LEU A 266 -9.40 32.14 3.00
CA LEU A 266 -10.52 31.83 2.11
C LEU A 266 -11.85 32.36 2.69
N ASN A 267 -12.91 32.35 1.88
CA ASN A 267 -14.22 32.83 2.29
C ASN A 267 -15.16 31.64 2.48
N PRO A 268 -15.60 31.33 3.73
CA PRO A 268 -16.52 30.23 4.04
C PRO A 268 -17.91 30.29 3.40
N ASN A 269 -18.16 31.20 2.48
CA ASN A 269 -19.43 31.33 1.77
C ASN A 269 -19.20 31.43 0.24
N ASP A 270 -18.02 31.08 -0.27
CA ASP A 270 -17.65 31.06 -1.69
C ASP A 270 -17.11 29.69 -2.12
N ALA A 271 -18.03 28.76 -2.43
CA ALA A 271 -17.69 27.41 -2.86
C ALA A 271 -16.83 27.32 -4.14
N SER A 272 -16.62 28.44 -4.85
CA SER A 272 -15.71 28.49 -5.99
C SER A 272 -14.24 28.48 -5.58
N ASP A 273 -13.92 28.81 -4.31
CA ASP A 273 -12.54 28.93 -3.86
C ASP A 273 -11.88 27.60 -3.47
N GLY A 274 -12.64 26.56 -3.08
CA GLY A 274 -12.10 25.22 -2.84
C GLY A 274 -11.32 24.64 -4.01
N MET A 275 -11.79 24.87 -5.24
CA MET A 275 -11.12 24.42 -6.47
C MET A 275 -10.19 25.47 -7.09
N LYS A 276 -10.03 26.67 -6.49
CA LYS A 276 -9.04 27.65 -6.95
C LYS A 276 -7.64 27.10 -6.66
N VAL A 277 -6.79 27.13 -7.69
CA VAL A 277 -5.39 26.70 -7.58
C VAL A 277 -4.60 27.78 -6.84
N ALA A 278 -4.02 27.41 -5.71
CA ALA A 278 -3.16 28.26 -4.90
C ALA A 278 -1.77 28.45 -5.56
N SER A 279 -0.97 29.35 -4.99
CA SER A 279 0.37 29.68 -5.52
C SER A 279 1.35 28.49 -5.56
N ASN A 280 1.08 27.43 -4.81
CA ASN A 280 1.85 26.19 -4.79
C ASN A 280 1.44 25.18 -5.87
N GLY A 281 0.43 25.49 -6.70
CA GLY A 281 -0.03 24.65 -7.80
C GLY A 281 -1.10 23.62 -7.45
N TYR A 282 -1.59 23.60 -6.20
CA TYR A 282 -2.67 22.71 -5.75
C TYR A 282 -3.95 23.50 -5.48
N ALA A 283 -5.10 22.88 -5.70
CA ALA A 283 -6.39 23.42 -5.26
C ALA A 283 -6.42 23.56 -3.74
N ASN A 284 -7.22 24.50 -3.23
CA ASN A 284 -7.39 24.66 -1.79
C ASN A 284 -7.93 23.38 -1.11
N LEU A 285 -8.81 22.64 -1.81
CA LEU A 285 -9.30 21.34 -1.35
C LEU A 285 -8.15 20.32 -1.20
N GLU A 286 -7.24 20.24 -2.17
CA GLU A 286 -6.08 19.35 -2.09
C GLU A 286 -5.15 19.75 -0.93
N ASN A 287 -4.95 21.05 -0.72
CA ASN A 287 -4.17 21.56 0.42
C ASN A 287 -4.82 21.21 1.76
N TYR A 288 -6.14 21.31 1.87
CA TYR A 288 -6.88 20.91 3.06
C TYR A 288 -6.72 19.42 3.34
N VAL A 289 -7.02 18.57 2.35
CA VAL A 289 -6.92 17.10 2.47
C VAL A 289 -5.50 16.69 2.89
N ASN A 290 -4.46 17.27 2.28
CA ASN A 290 -3.07 17.00 2.62
C ASN A 290 -2.67 17.49 4.02
N SER A 291 -3.43 18.39 4.64
CA SER A 291 -3.15 18.90 6.00
C SER A 291 -3.71 18.03 7.13
N LEU A 292 -4.50 16.99 6.80
CA LEU A 292 -5.19 16.15 7.78
C LEU A 292 -4.28 15.14 8.49
N VAL A 293 -3.13 14.80 7.91
CA VAL A 293 -2.27 13.67 8.33
C VAL A 293 -0.79 14.02 8.34
#